data_AF-A0A7R9FTV6-F1
#
_entry.id   AF-A0A7R9FTV6-F1
#
_cell.length_a   1.000
_cell.length_b   1.000
_cell.length_c   1.000
_cell.angle_alpha   90.00
_cell.angle_beta   90.00
_cell.angle_gamma   90.00
#
_symmetry.space_group_name_H-M   'P 1'
#
loop_
_entity.id
_entity.type
_entity.pdbx_description
1 polymer ?
#
loop_
_entity_poly.entity_id
_entity_poly.type
_entity_poly.pdbx_seq_one_letter_code
_entity_poly.pdbx_strand_id
1 'polypeptide(L)'
;MNGIRNGTGRVDIHRWKSADLVRLYHLCLESLIEEDEEQIRGISHVIDMREASLPYLMLWTPVQFQRAISHGERFLPMRHKRVDLFNPPMGTWIIYEFCKHCFSEKIRSRMKVR
;
A
#
# COMPACT_ATOMS: atom_id res chain seq x y z
N MET A 1 29.78 -11.43 12.13
CA MET A 1 29.52 -10.41 11.09
C MET A 1 29.19 -11.12 9.79
N ASN A 2 27.91 -11.34 9.47
CA ASN A 2 27.42 -11.86 8.17
C ASN A 2 25.87 -11.83 8.15
N GLY A 3 25.28 -10.63 8.26
CA GLY A 3 23.82 -10.46 8.32
C GLY A 3 23.25 -9.37 7.41
N ILE A 4 24.09 -8.77 6.56
CA ILE A 4 23.67 -7.69 5.65
C ILE A 4 24.08 -8.10 4.23
N ARG A 5 23.35 -9.06 3.66
CA ARG A 5 23.34 -9.29 2.21
C ARG A 5 21.89 -9.47 1.79
N ASN A 6 21.48 -8.62 0.85
CA ASN A 6 20.20 -8.56 0.12
C ASN A 6 19.19 -7.53 0.65
N GLY A 7 19.57 -6.25 0.57
CA GLY A 7 18.65 -5.12 0.62
C GLY A 7 17.85 -4.99 -0.69
N THR A 8 16.88 -5.88 -0.91
CA THR A 8 15.78 -5.64 -1.85
C THR A 8 14.50 -5.73 -1.04
N GLY A 9 13.65 -4.69 -1.11
CA GLY A 9 12.42 -4.54 -0.34
C GLY A 9 11.39 -5.62 -0.64
N ARG A 10 11.61 -6.82 -0.11
CA ARG A 10 10.77 -8.00 -0.30
C ARG A 10 10.07 -8.33 1.01
N VAL A 11 8.75 -8.40 0.97
CA VAL A 11 7.97 -8.90 2.10
C VAL A 11 8.08 -10.42 2.14
N ASP A 12 8.65 -10.94 3.23
CA ASP A 12 8.62 -12.38 3.52
C ASP A 12 7.22 -12.81 3.97
N ILE A 13 6.48 -13.44 3.05
CA ILE A 13 5.09 -13.86 3.24
C ILE A 13 4.92 -14.98 4.29
N HIS A 14 5.99 -15.69 4.64
CA HIS A 14 5.94 -16.74 5.67
C HIS A 14 6.20 -16.18 7.06
N ARG A 15 6.85 -15.01 7.13
CA ARG A 15 7.20 -14.34 8.38
C ARG A 15 6.15 -13.30 8.80
N TRP A 16 5.57 -12.58 7.86
CA TRP A 16 4.74 -11.41 8.14
C TRP A 16 3.27 -11.64 7.76
N LYS A 17 2.36 -11.17 8.62
CA LYS A 17 0.91 -11.22 8.37
C LYS A 17 0.41 -9.90 7.82
N SER A 18 -0.79 -9.90 7.22
CA SER A 18 -1.45 -8.68 6.76
C SER A 18 -1.55 -7.60 7.84
N ALA A 19 -1.80 -7.97 9.09
CA ALA A 19 -1.81 -7.03 10.21
C ALA A 19 -0.47 -6.32 10.45
N ASP A 20 0.66 -7.00 10.23
CA ASP A 20 1.99 -6.40 10.37
C ASP A 20 2.26 -5.39 9.24
N LEU A 21 1.77 -5.69 8.03
CA LEU A 21 1.82 -4.76 6.90
C LEU A 21 0.99 -3.50 7.15
N VAL A 22 -0.21 -3.63 7.73
CA VAL A 22 -1.03 -2.46 8.14
C VAL A 22 -0.29 -1.63 9.17
N ARG A 23 0.29 -2.26 10.21
CA ARG A 23 1.03 -1.56 11.26
C ARG A 23 2.23 -0.80 10.71
N LEU A 24 3.01 -1.44 9.84
CA LEU A 24 4.15 -0.80 9.18
C LEU A 24 3.70 0.42 8.36
N TYR A 25 2.65 0.26 7.56
CA TYR A 25 2.11 1.35 6.76
C TYR A 25 1.62 2.52 7.64
N HIS A 26 0.93 2.23 8.74
CA HIS A 26 0.49 3.26 9.68
C HIS A 26 1.65 3.97 10.36
N LEU A 27 2.67 3.23 10.81
CA LEU A 27 3.87 3.84 11.40
C LEU A 27 4.52 4.82 10.42
N CYS A 28 4.65 4.44 9.15
CA CYS A 28 5.17 5.35 8.12
C CYS A 28 4.29 6.60 7.95
N LEU A 29 2.97 6.46 7.96
CA LEU A 29 2.08 7.61 7.85
C LEU A 29 2.11 8.51 9.09
N GLU A 30 2.24 7.94 10.29
CA GLU A 30 2.39 8.68 11.55
C GLU A 30 3.67 9.50 11.54
N SER A 31 4.79 8.94 11.11
CA SER A 31 6.03 9.72 10.95
C SER A 31 5.90 10.81 9.88
N LEU A 32 5.16 10.58 8.80
CA LEU A 32 4.98 11.57 7.73
C LEU A 32 4.02 12.70 8.10
N ILE A 33 3.04 12.46 8.98
CA ILE A 33 2.11 13.52 9.39
C ILE A 33 2.74 14.47 10.41
N GLU A 34 3.78 14.05 11.13
CA GLU A 34 4.50 14.91 12.08
C GLU A 34 5.18 16.10 11.39
N GLU A 35 5.49 15.99 10.11
CA GLU A 35 6.13 17.06 9.34
C GLU A 35 5.10 18.04 8.75
N ASP A 36 5.24 19.33 9.08
CA ASP A 36 4.31 20.40 8.66
C ASP A 36 4.25 20.55 7.12
N GLU A 37 5.37 20.33 6.44
CA GLU A 37 5.44 20.42 4.99
C GLU A 37 4.56 19.37 4.31
N GLU A 38 4.55 18.15 4.84
CA GLU A 38 3.79 16.99 4.38
C GLU A 38 2.30 17.18 4.64
N GLN A 39 1.92 17.82 5.75
CA GLN A 39 0.54 18.22 6.01
C GLN A 39 0.04 19.21 4.95
N ILE A 40 0.86 20.22 4.61
CA ILE A 40 0.50 21.26 3.63
C ILE A 40 0.56 20.76 2.20
N ARG A 41 1.55 19.94 1.82
CA ARG A 41 1.79 19.48 0.44
C ARG A 41 1.04 18.18 0.14
N GLY A 42 0.85 17.33 1.13
CA GLY A 42 0.27 16.01 0.99
C GLY A 42 1.25 15.00 0.41
N ILE A 43 0.87 13.72 0.45
CA ILE A 43 1.74 12.59 0.11
C ILE A 43 1.38 11.94 -1.21
N SER A 44 2.37 11.39 -1.91
CA SER A 44 2.18 10.55 -3.10
C SER A 44 2.66 9.14 -2.84
N HIS A 45 1.82 8.16 -3.18
CA HIS A 45 2.12 6.74 -3.01
C HIS A 45 2.77 6.22 -4.28
N VAL A 46 3.91 5.56 -4.13
CA VAL A 46 4.59 4.87 -5.23
C VAL A 46 4.73 3.41 -4.85
N ILE A 47 4.11 2.54 -5.64
CA ILE A 47 4.03 1.11 -5.33
C ILE A 47 4.62 0.34 -6.52
N ASP A 48 5.77 -0.29 -6.32
CA ASP A 48 6.33 -1.24 -7.28
C ASP A 48 5.70 -2.62 -7.07
N MET A 49 5.00 -3.11 -8.08
CA MET A 49 4.26 -4.36 -8.05
C MET A 49 5.01 -5.50 -8.73
N ARG A 50 6.24 -5.31 -9.23
CA ARG A 50 6.97 -6.34 -10.01
C ARG A 50 7.03 -7.71 -9.32
N GLU A 51 7.11 -7.71 -8.00
CA GLU A 51 7.22 -8.90 -7.16
C GLU A 51 5.91 -9.23 -6.42
N ALA A 52 4.79 -8.55 -6.76
CA ALA A 52 3.47 -8.82 -6.21
C ALA A 52 2.95 -10.16 -6.74
N SER A 53 3.19 -11.22 -5.97
CA SER A 53 2.74 -12.57 -6.29
C SER A 53 1.33 -12.83 -5.74
N LEU A 54 0.62 -13.80 -6.32
CA LEU A 54 -0.68 -14.24 -5.79
C LEU A 54 -0.62 -14.63 -4.29
N PRO A 55 0.40 -15.37 -3.80
CA PRO A 55 0.56 -15.65 -2.37
C PRO A 55 0.63 -14.41 -1.48
N TYR A 56 1.33 -13.35 -1.92
CA TYR A 56 1.37 -12.08 -1.19
C TYR A 56 -0.02 -11.46 -1.06
N LEU A 57 -0.82 -11.53 -2.12
CA LEU A 57 -2.17 -10.98 -2.14
C LEU A 57 -3.14 -11.84 -1.30
N MET A 58 -2.90 -13.16 -1.23
CA MET A 58 -3.65 -14.10 -0.37
C MET A 58 -3.34 -13.95 1.13
N LEU A 59 -2.39 -13.10 1.54
CA LEU A 59 -2.24 -12.72 2.97
C LEU A 59 -3.47 -12.00 3.52
N TRP A 60 -4.34 -11.51 2.62
CA TRP A 60 -5.53 -10.75 2.95
C TRP A 60 -6.77 -11.53 2.56
N THR A 61 -7.71 -11.65 3.49
CA THR A 61 -9.09 -11.93 3.09
C THR A 61 -9.67 -10.68 2.40
N PRO A 62 -10.63 -10.82 1.47
CA PRO A 62 -11.28 -9.68 0.82
C PRO A 62 -11.83 -8.65 1.82
N VAL A 63 -12.39 -9.13 2.94
CA VAL A 63 -12.94 -8.28 4.01
C VAL A 63 -11.84 -7.51 4.75
N GLN A 64 -10.71 -8.15 5.06
CA GLN A 64 -9.56 -7.46 5.68
C GLN A 64 -9.01 -6.38 4.76
N PHE A 65 -8.90 -6.70 3.47
CA PHE A 65 -8.40 -5.77 2.47
C PHE A 65 -9.32 -4.55 2.32
N GLN A 66 -10.64 -4.77 2.21
CA GLN A 66 -11.62 -3.70 2.15
C GLN A 66 -11.58 -2.80 3.40
N ARG A 67 -11.47 -3.39 4.59
CA ARG A 67 -11.34 -2.65 5.86
C ARG A 67 -10.04 -1.85 5.93
N ALA A 68 -8.93 -2.39 5.44
CA ALA A 68 -7.65 -1.70 5.44
C ALA A 68 -7.70 -0.44 4.56
N ILE A 69 -8.30 -0.55 3.37
CA ILE A 69 -8.46 0.59 2.46
C ILE A 69 -9.43 1.62 3.02
N SER A 70 -10.63 1.20 3.43
CA SER A 70 -11.69 2.12 3.84
C SER A 70 -11.32 2.92 5.09
N HIS A 71 -10.62 2.30 6.03
CA HIS A 71 -10.13 3.00 7.20
C HIS A 71 -8.82 3.75 6.93
N GLY A 72 -7.95 3.23 6.05
CA GLY A 72 -6.67 3.87 5.71
C GLY A 72 -6.82 5.29 5.17
N GLU A 73 -7.89 5.56 4.40
CA GLU A 73 -8.20 6.93 3.92
C GLU A 73 -8.63 7.90 5.03
N ARG A 74 -9.01 7.38 6.21
CA ARG A 74 -9.70 8.14 7.28
C ARG A 74 -8.94 8.15 8.61
N PHE A 75 -7.93 7.30 8.79
CA PHE A 75 -7.25 7.13 10.07
C PHE A 75 -6.42 8.35 10.47
N LEU A 76 -5.72 8.96 9.52
CA LEU A 76 -4.92 10.15 9.75
C LEU A 76 -5.41 11.25 8.81
N PRO A 77 -5.45 12.53 9.24
CA PRO A 77 -5.88 13.65 8.41
C PRO A 77 -4.81 14.02 7.36
N MET A 78 -4.35 13.04 6.58
CA MET A 78 -3.34 13.17 5.54
C MET A 78 -3.96 13.45 4.17
N ARG A 79 -3.29 14.30 3.39
CA ARG A 79 -3.74 14.63 2.04
C ARG A 79 -3.10 13.72 0.99
N HIS A 80 -3.74 12.61 0.67
CA HIS A 80 -3.29 11.68 -0.38
C HIS A 80 -3.41 12.28 -1.79
N LYS A 81 -2.31 12.70 -2.43
CA LYS A 81 -2.33 13.43 -3.72
C LYS A 81 -2.37 12.52 -4.94
N ARG A 82 -1.67 11.40 -4.90
CA ARG A 82 -1.46 10.52 -6.06
C ARG A 82 -1.14 9.11 -5.60
N VAL A 83 -1.50 8.11 -6.41
CA VAL A 83 -1.10 6.72 -6.24
C VAL A 83 -0.61 6.21 -7.60
N ASP A 84 0.69 5.93 -7.72
CA ASP A 84 1.28 5.35 -8.92
C ASP A 84 1.66 3.89 -8.67
N LEU A 85 1.08 2.99 -9.47
CA LEU A 85 1.40 1.56 -9.48
C LEU A 85 2.31 1.25 -10.67
N PHE A 86 3.46 0.64 -10.41
CA PHE A 86 4.45 0.29 -11.44
C PHE A 86 4.58 -1.22 -11.61
N ASN A 87 4.84 -1.68 -12.83
CA ASN A 87 5.15 -3.07 -13.16
C ASN A 87 4.16 -4.13 -12.64
N PRO A 88 2.82 -3.95 -12.75
CA PRO A 88 1.89 -4.98 -12.31
C PRO A 88 2.08 -6.27 -13.14
N PRO A 89 2.31 -7.44 -12.50
CA PRO A 89 2.36 -8.71 -13.20
C PRO A 89 1.02 -8.99 -13.88
N MET A 90 1.04 -9.68 -15.03
CA MET A 90 -0.18 -9.91 -15.83
C MET A 90 -1.35 -10.52 -15.03
N GLY A 91 -1.06 -11.37 -14.04
CA GLY A 91 -2.06 -12.01 -13.18
C GLY A 91 -2.67 -11.14 -12.06
N THR A 92 -2.14 -9.94 -11.80
CA THR A 92 -2.62 -9.09 -10.69
C THR A 92 -3.75 -8.16 -11.09
N TRP A 93 -4.18 -8.15 -12.36
CA TRP A 93 -5.23 -7.26 -12.85
C TRP A 93 -6.57 -7.44 -12.14
N ILE A 94 -6.99 -8.69 -11.89
CA ILE A 94 -8.22 -9.00 -11.16
C ILE A 94 -8.20 -8.35 -9.77
N ILE A 95 -7.05 -8.42 -9.11
CA ILE A 95 -6.87 -7.90 -7.76
C ILE A 95 -6.82 -6.38 -7.80
N TYR A 96 -6.16 -5.78 -8.80
CA TYR A 96 -6.19 -4.34 -9.03
C TYR A 96 -7.62 -3.79 -9.20
N GLU A 97 -8.45 -4.45 -10.01
CA GLU A 97 -9.84 -4.04 -10.21
C GLU A 97 -10.68 -4.20 -8.93
N PHE A 98 -10.44 -5.26 -8.15
CA PHE A 98 -11.03 -5.39 -6.81
C PHE A 98 -10.59 -4.25 -5.87
N CYS A 99 -9.29 -3.92 -5.85
CA CYS A 99 -8.74 -2.84 -5.03
C CYS A 99 -9.42 -1.50 -5.36
N LYS A 100 -9.55 -1.17 -6.65
CA LYS A 100 -10.22 0.04 -7.12
C LYS A 100 -11.62 0.19 -6.55
N HIS A 101 -12.40 -0.90 -6.50
CA HIS A 101 -13.76 -0.89 -5.97
C HIS A 101 -13.81 -0.60 -4.46
N CYS A 102 -12.73 -0.94 -3.73
CA CYS A 102 -12.62 -0.66 -2.31
C CYS A 102 -12.26 0.80 -2.00
N PHE A 103 -11.58 1.50 -2.92
CA PHE A 103 -11.23 2.92 -2.74
C PHE A 103 -12.42 3.85 -2.98
N SER A 104 -12.43 5.00 -2.28
CA SER A 104 -13.37 6.08 -2.57
C SER A 104 -13.14 6.65 -3.98
N GLU A 105 -14.15 7.29 -4.56
CA GLU A 105 -14.04 7.94 -5.87
C GLU A 105 -12.89 8.97 -5.92
N LYS A 106 -12.66 9.67 -4.80
CA LYS A 106 -11.57 10.64 -4.64
C LYS A 106 -10.18 10.00 -4.75
N ILE A 107 -9.94 8.83 -4.15
CA ILE A 107 -8.65 8.14 -4.26
C ILE A 107 -8.55 7.40 -5.59
N ARG A 108 -9.63 6.77 -6.03
CA ARG A 108 -9.70 6.06 -7.31
C ARG A 108 -9.33 6.98 -8.49
N SER A 109 -9.83 8.21 -8.50
CA SER A 109 -9.47 9.22 -9.52
C SER A 109 -8.01 9.67 -9.48
N ARG A 110 -7.26 9.35 -8.41
CA ARG A 110 -5.84 9.68 -8.21
C ARG A 110 -4.90 8.51 -8.49
N MET A 111 -5.44 7.32 -8.77
CA MET A 111 -4.68 6.12 -9.10
C MET A 111 -4.27 6.11 -10.58
N LYS A 112 -3.00 5.78 -10.85
CA LYS A 112 -2.46 5.58 -12.20
C LYS A 112 -1.61 4.31 -12.22
N VAL A 113 -1.82 3.49 -13.23
CA VAL A 113 -0.93 2.35 -13.55
C VAL A 113 0.06 2.83 -14.60
N ARG A 114 1.34 2.49 -14.42
CA ARG A 114 2.45 2.88 -15.27
C ARG A 114 3.32 1.69 -15.65
#